data_AF-A0A453J643-F1
#
_entry.id   AF-A0A453J643-F1
#
_cell.length_a   1.000
_cell.length_b   1.000
_cell.length_c   1.000
_cell.angle_alpha   90.00
_cell.angle_beta   90.00
_cell.angle_gamma   90.00
#
_symmetry.space_group_name_H-M   'P 1'
#
loop_
_entity.id
_entity.type
_entity.pdbx_description
1 polymer ?
#
loop_
_entity_poly.entity_id
_entity_poly.type
_entity_poly.pdbx_seq_one_letter_code
_entity_poly.pdbx_strand_id
1 'polypeptide(L)'
;VFQPLLEPLVTPETLPMHPIRELQERCQQQAEGLEYKASRAGNVATVEVFVDGVQIGVAQNPQKKMAQKLAARNALVVLKDKETAAKKETEKDGDKNNAGFTRQTLNDTCLRRQWPMPQYRCINEGGPAHAKRFVYAVRVNTSDCGWTDECVGEPMPSVKKAKDSAAMLLLELLNRSFPDKPDGKK
;
A
#
# COMPACT_ATOMS: atom_id res chain seq x y z
N VAL A 1 -52.78 8.32 -0.80
CA VAL A 1 -51.42 7.73 -0.85
C VAL A 1 -50.52 8.80 -1.45
N PHE A 2 -49.71 9.48 -0.62
CA PHE A 2 -48.82 10.56 -1.07
C PHE A 2 -47.51 9.93 -1.57
N GLN A 3 -47.18 10.12 -2.84
CA GLN A 3 -45.85 9.87 -3.37
C GLN A 3 -44.98 11.09 -3.02
N PRO A 4 -43.79 10.91 -2.41
CA PRO A 4 -42.85 12.01 -2.28
C PRO A 4 -42.33 12.38 -3.67
N LEU A 5 -42.66 13.58 -4.14
CA LEU A 5 -42.01 14.20 -5.28
C LEU A 5 -40.61 14.67 -4.87
N LEU A 6 -39.65 14.47 -5.77
CA LEU A 6 -38.31 15.07 -5.84
C LEU A 6 -37.29 14.51 -4.85
N GLU A 7 -36.72 13.35 -5.20
CA GLU A 7 -35.31 13.11 -4.89
C GLU A 7 -34.50 14.22 -5.60
N PRO A 8 -33.62 14.95 -4.90
CA PRO A 8 -32.75 15.90 -5.56
C PRO A 8 -31.89 15.14 -6.58
N LEU A 9 -32.04 15.46 -7.87
CA LEU A 9 -31.29 14.87 -9.00
C LEU A 9 -29.76 15.06 -8.87
N VAL A 10 -29.31 15.79 -7.85
CA VAL A 10 -27.91 16.06 -7.53
C VAL A 10 -27.61 15.38 -6.19
N THR A 11 -27.22 14.11 -6.23
CA THR A 11 -26.51 13.49 -5.12
C THR A 11 -25.13 14.14 -4.98
N PRO A 12 -24.62 14.40 -3.76
CA PRO A 12 -23.30 15.01 -3.56
C PRO A 12 -22.15 14.20 -4.19
N GLU A 13 -22.42 12.95 -4.60
CA GLU A 13 -21.50 12.08 -5.32
C GLU A 13 -21.31 12.42 -6.81
N THR A 14 -22.24 13.17 -7.43
CA THR A 14 -22.18 13.50 -8.88
C THR A 14 -21.68 14.92 -9.17
N LEU A 15 -21.48 15.74 -8.13
CA LEU A 15 -20.95 17.09 -8.29
C LEU A 15 -19.42 17.10 -8.12
N PRO A 16 -18.64 17.63 -9.09
CA PRO A 16 -17.19 17.74 -8.92
C PRO A 16 -16.89 18.58 -7.67
N MET A 17 -16.34 17.91 -6.66
CA MET A 17 -16.09 18.51 -5.37
C MET A 17 -15.05 19.63 -5.48
N HIS A 18 -15.36 20.77 -4.85
CA HIS A 18 -14.43 21.91 -4.85
C HIS A 18 -13.15 21.50 -4.10
N PRO A 19 -11.94 21.80 -4.62
CA PRO A 19 -10.67 21.28 -4.06
C PRO A 19 -10.44 21.67 -2.59
N ILE A 20 -11.02 22.78 -2.14
CA ILE A 20 -10.99 23.16 -0.71
C ILE A 20 -11.80 22.18 0.13
N ARG A 21 -12.98 21.79 -0.34
CA ARG A 21 -13.88 20.87 0.37
C ARG A 21 -13.30 19.45 0.37
N GLU A 22 -12.80 18.99 -0.78
CA GLU A 22 -12.11 17.69 -0.91
C GLU A 22 -10.94 17.58 0.08
N LEU A 23 -10.12 18.64 0.20
CA LEU A 23 -9.00 18.64 1.14
C LEU A 23 -9.46 18.62 2.60
N GLN A 24 -10.51 19.37 2.93
CA GLN A 24 -11.06 19.42 4.28
C GLN A 24 -11.66 18.08 4.72
N GLU A 25 -12.47 17.45 3.86
CA GLU A 25 -13.07 16.15 4.15
C GLU A 25 -12.00 15.06 4.31
N ARG A 26 -10.94 15.09 3.49
CA ARG A 26 -9.81 14.16 3.63
C ARG A 26 -9.10 14.32 4.98
N CYS A 27 -8.73 15.55 5.36
CA CYS A 27 -8.03 15.77 6.62
C CYS A 27 -8.91 15.36 7.81
N GLN A 28 -10.23 15.63 7.74
CA GLN A 28 -11.18 15.20 8.77
C GLN A 28 -11.28 13.67 8.90
N GLN A 29 -11.28 12.94 7.78
CA GLN A 29 -11.30 11.47 7.77
C GLN A 29 -10.02 10.85 8.36
N GLN A 30 -8.87 11.50 8.15
CA GLN A 30 -7.57 11.02 8.63
C GLN A 30 -7.20 11.57 10.02
N ALA A 31 -8.08 12.36 10.65
CA ALA A 31 -7.84 13.06 11.90
C ALA A 31 -6.59 13.99 11.87
N GLU A 32 -6.28 14.54 10.70
CA GLU A 32 -5.15 15.46 10.48
C GLU A 32 -5.59 16.92 10.70
N GLY A 33 -4.75 17.73 11.35
CA GLY A 33 -5.01 19.15 11.57
C GLY A 33 -4.75 20.01 10.32
N LEU A 34 -5.81 20.49 9.67
CA LEU A 34 -5.72 21.36 8.49
C LEU A 34 -5.72 22.86 8.87
N GLU A 35 -4.68 23.59 8.47
CA GLU A 35 -4.54 25.03 8.72
C GLU A 35 -4.19 25.79 7.43
N TYR A 36 -4.76 27.00 7.27
CA TYR A 36 -4.46 27.90 6.16
C TYR A 36 -3.84 29.20 6.66
N LYS A 37 -2.69 29.58 6.10
CA LYS A 37 -2.08 30.89 6.31
C LYS A 37 -2.12 31.69 5.02
N ALA A 38 -2.52 32.95 5.13
CA ALA A 38 -2.56 33.85 3.98
C ALA A 38 -1.72 35.09 4.28
N SER A 39 -0.82 35.41 3.37
CA SER A 39 -0.01 36.63 3.40
C SER A 39 -0.22 37.42 2.11
N ARG A 40 0.01 38.73 2.15
CA ARG A 40 -0.11 39.59 0.96
C ARG A 40 1.16 40.42 0.83
N ALA A 41 1.77 40.35 -0.36
CA ALA A 41 2.91 41.18 -0.74
C ALA A 41 2.49 42.00 -1.97
N GLY A 42 2.25 43.29 -1.77
CA GLY A 42 1.73 44.17 -2.83
C GLY A 42 0.39 43.68 -3.39
N ASN A 43 0.32 43.47 -4.70
CA ASN A 43 -0.88 43.00 -5.40
C ASN A 43 -1.01 41.46 -5.45
N VAL A 44 -0.13 40.71 -4.80
CA VAL A 44 -0.13 39.25 -4.82
C VAL A 44 -0.50 38.71 -3.44
N ALA A 45 -1.52 37.86 -3.37
CA ALA A 45 -1.86 37.08 -2.19
C ALA A 45 -1.19 35.70 -2.28
N THR A 46 -0.47 35.32 -1.23
CA THR A 46 0.12 33.99 -1.05
C THR A 46 -0.73 33.24 -0.03
N VAL A 47 -1.10 32.00 -0.34
CA VAL A 47 -1.80 31.10 0.58
C VAL A 47 -0.99 29.83 0.75
N GLU A 48 -0.74 29.48 2.00
CA GLU A 48 -0.01 28.30 2.44
C GLU A 48 -0.97 27.39 3.21
N VAL A 49 -0.88 26.10 2.94
CA VAL A 49 -1.72 25.06 3.54
C VAL A 49 -0.83 24.14 4.34
N PHE A 50 -1.18 23.96 5.61
CA PHE A 50 -0.48 23.11 6.56
C PHE A 50 -1.39 21.95 6.96
N VAL A 51 -0.81 20.75 7.02
CA VAL A 51 -1.45 19.55 7.55
C VAL A 51 -0.54 19.00 8.63
N ASP A 52 -1.03 18.89 9.86
CA ASP A 52 -0.26 18.51 11.07
C ASP A 52 1.02 19.34 11.27
N GLY A 53 0.92 20.65 10.99
CA GLY A 53 2.04 21.59 11.12
C GLY A 53 3.06 21.55 9.97
N VAL A 54 2.92 20.62 9.02
CA VAL A 54 3.79 20.52 7.84
C VAL A 54 3.16 21.27 6.67
N GLN A 55 3.93 22.11 5.98
CA GLN A 55 3.47 22.80 4.77
C GLN A 55 3.31 21.80 3.62
N ILE A 56 2.10 21.65 3.11
CA ILE A 56 1.77 20.69 2.04
C ILE A 56 1.49 21.37 0.71
N GLY A 57 0.99 22.61 0.73
CA GLY A 57 0.68 23.35 -0.48
C GLY A 57 0.92 24.84 -0.33
N VAL A 58 1.37 25.47 -1.39
CA VAL A 58 1.47 26.93 -1.50
C VAL A 58 1.01 27.37 -2.88
N ALA A 59 0.34 28.51 -2.95
CA ALA A 59 0.04 29.16 -4.22
C ALA A 59 -0.06 30.67 -4.06
N GLN A 60 0.19 31.38 -5.16
CA GLN A 60 0.12 32.82 -5.25
C GLN A 60 -0.89 33.24 -6.31
N ASN A 61 -1.69 34.26 -6.02
CA ASN A 61 -2.62 34.84 -6.98
C ASN A 61 -3.03 36.26 -6.56
N PRO A 62 -3.31 37.18 -7.49
CA PRO A 62 -3.88 38.48 -7.13
C PRO A 62 -5.18 38.38 -6.32
N GLN A 63 -6.00 37.36 -6.59
CA GLN A 63 -7.23 37.10 -5.86
C GLN A 63 -7.02 36.05 -4.77
N LYS A 64 -7.25 36.42 -3.50
CA LYS A 64 -7.11 35.52 -2.34
C LYS A 64 -7.88 34.20 -2.48
N LYS A 65 -9.13 34.25 -2.98
CA LYS A 65 -9.95 33.04 -3.19
C LYS A 65 -9.34 32.09 -4.22
N MET A 66 -8.74 32.64 -5.28
CA MET A 66 -8.08 31.85 -6.31
C MET A 66 -6.75 31.28 -5.77
N ALA A 67 -5.96 32.06 -5.03
CA ALA A 67 -4.76 31.57 -4.34
C ALA A 67 -5.09 30.40 -3.41
N GLN A 68 -6.18 30.50 -2.63
CA GLN A 68 -6.61 29.43 -1.74
C GLN A 68 -7.04 28.17 -2.51
N LYS A 69 -7.80 28.31 -3.60
CA LYS A 69 -8.21 27.18 -4.44
C LYS A 69 -6.99 26.46 -5.04
N LEU A 70 -6.01 27.22 -5.52
CA LEU A 70 -4.78 26.67 -6.08
C LEU A 70 -3.91 26.00 -5.01
N ALA A 71 -3.78 26.61 -3.84
CA ALA A 71 -3.02 26.04 -2.73
C ALA A 71 -3.64 24.73 -2.24
N ALA A 72 -4.97 24.65 -2.15
CA ALA A 72 -5.68 23.41 -1.81
C ALA A 72 -5.51 22.33 -2.89
N ARG A 73 -5.53 22.70 -4.18
CA ARG A 73 -5.28 21.76 -5.28
C ARG A 73 -3.85 21.20 -5.21
N ASN A 74 -2.86 22.06 -5.00
CA ASN A 74 -1.47 21.66 -4.86
C ASN A 74 -1.30 20.71 -3.66
N ALA A 75 -1.95 21.02 -2.54
CA ALA A 75 -1.92 20.16 -1.37
C ALA A 75 -2.55 18.78 -1.65
N LEU A 76 -3.68 18.72 -2.34
CA LEU A 76 -4.32 17.45 -2.74
C LEU A 76 -3.42 16.59 -3.64
N VAL A 77 -2.67 17.19 -4.56
CA VAL A 77 -1.71 16.46 -5.40
C VAL A 77 -0.62 15.85 -4.54
N VAL A 78 0.02 16.65 -3.68
CA VAL A 78 1.08 16.18 -2.78
C VAL A 78 0.58 15.08 -1.86
N LEU A 79 -0.63 15.21 -1.33
CA LEU A 79 -1.19 14.18 -0.44
C LEU A 79 -1.59 12.90 -1.18
N LYS A 80 -2.03 12.98 -2.44
CA LYS A 80 -2.26 11.80 -3.31
C LYS A 80 -0.93 11.13 -3.65
N ASP A 81 0.11 11.90 -3.94
CA ASP A 81 1.45 11.38 -4.17
C ASP A 81 2.01 10.72 -2.91
N LYS A 82 1.80 11.31 -1.72
CA LYS A 82 2.16 10.68 -0.43
C LYS A 82 1.37 9.41 -0.15
N GLU A 83 0.08 9.34 -0.49
CA GLU A 83 -0.70 8.11 -0.34
C GLU A 83 -0.23 7.02 -1.31
N THR A 84 0.12 7.38 -2.54
CA THR A 84 0.72 6.44 -3.50
C THR A 84 2.16 6.08 -3.13
N ALA A 85 2.89 6.97 -2.45
CA ALA A 85 4.21 6.69 -1.88
C ALA A 85 4.11 5.77 -0.67
N ALA A 86 3.17 5.96 0.25
CA ALA A 86 2.89 5.04 1.35
C ALA A 86 2.41 3.66 0.85
N LYS A 87 1.67 3.62 -0.27
CA LYS A 87 1.37 2.37 -1.00
C LYS A 87 2.59 1.76 -1.71
N LYS A 88 3.61 2.58 -2.04
CA LYS A 88 4.92 2.15 -2.61
C LYS A 88 5.98 1.86 -1.54
N GLU A 89 5.79 2.27 -0.29
CA GLU A 89 6.72 2.00 0.82
C GLU A 89 6.53 0.60 1.42
N THR A 90 5.46 -0.12 1.07
CA THR A 90 5.42 -1.60 1.17
C THR A 90 6.07 -2.33 -0.01
N GLU A 91 6.59 -1.61 -1.02
CA GLU A 91 7.31 -2.19 -2.15
C GLU A 91 8.55 -1.35 -2.49
N LYS A 92 9.49 -1.18 -1.54
CA LYS A 92 10.90 -0.83 -1.85
C LYS A 92 11.85 -1.00 -0.66
N ASP A 93 12.00 -2.24 -0.21
CA ASP A 93 13.34 -2.76 0.05
C ASP A 93 13.41 -4.18 -0.54
N GLY A 94 14.50 -4.50 -1.22
CA GLY A 94 14.75 -5.84 -1.77
C GLY A 94 14.46 -6.03 -3.27
N ASP A 95 15.44 -5.59 -4.07
CA ASP A 95 15.97 -6.29 -5.24
C ASP A 95 15.04 -6.65 -6.43
N LYS A 96 15.39 -6.07 -7.58
CA LYS A 96 14.81 -6.36 -8.88
C LYS A 96 15.11 -7.82 -9.27
N ASN A 97 14.06 -8.55 -9.65
CA ASN A 97 14.07 -9.73 -10.55
C ASN A 97 13.88 -11.15 -9.97
N ASN A 98 13.22 -11.36 -8.82
CA ASN A 98 12.85 -12.74 -8.43
C ASN A 98 11.41 -12.99 -7.95
N ALA A 99 10.52 -11.98 -7.98
CA ALA A 99 9.12 -12.16 -7.56
C ALA A 99 8.31 -13.18 -8.42
N GLY A 100 8.80 -13.55 -9.60
CA GLY A 100 8.21 -14.59 -10.44
C GLY A 100 8.65 -16.01 -10.09
N PHE A 101 9.77 -16.15 -9.38
CA PHE A 101 10.45 -17.43 -9.19
C PHE A 101 10.46 -17.90 -7.73
N THR A 102 10.08 -17.12 -6.72
CA THR A 102 10.22 -17.55 -5.32
C THR A 102 9.57 -18.90 -5.01
N ARG A 103 8.31 -19.11 -5.45
CA ARG A 103 7.63 -20.40 -5.33
C ARG A 103 8.33 -21.52 -6.13
N GLN A 104 8.91 -21.17 -7.27
CA GLN A 104 9.63 -22.11 -8.13
C GLN A 104 10.96 -22.49 -7.51
N THR A 105 11.71 -21.54 -6.97
CA THR A 105 12.93 -21.75 -6.19
C THR A 105 12.65 -22.63 -4.99
N LEU A 106 11.59 -22.37 -4.20
CA LEU A 106 11.23 -23.25 -3.08
C LEU A 106 10.90 -24.67 -3.56
N ASN A 107 10.19 -24.81 -4.67
CA ASN A 107 9.89 -26.11 -5.26
C ASN A 107 11.17 -26.84 -5.73
N ASP A 108 12.06 -26.14 -6.42
CA ASP A 108 13.33 -26.65 -6.91
C ASP A 108 14.24 -27.07 -5.75
N THR A 109 14.27 -26.31 -4.65
CA THR A 109 14.99 -26.66 -3.42
C THR A 109 14.44 -27.93 -2.80
N CYS A 110 13.11 -28.08 -2.72
CA CYS A 110 12.49 -29.31 -2.22
C CYS A 110 12.86 -30.51 -3.11
N LEU A 111 12.78 -30.34 -4.43
CA LEU A 111 13.10 -31.41 -5.38
C LEU A 111 14.58 -31.83 -5.30
N ARG A 112 15.51 -30.86 -5.26
CA ARG A 112 16.96 -31.13 -5.15
C ARG A 112 17.33 -31.85 -3.87
N ARG A 113 16.64 -31.55 -2.76
CA ARG A 113 16.88 -32.14 -1.44
C ARG A 113 16.03 -33.39 -1.17
N GLN A 114 15.30 -33.87 -2.18
CA GLN A 114 14.38 -35.01 -2.07
C GLN A 114 13.33 -34.86 -0.97
N TRP A 115 12.91 -33.63 -0.71
CA TRP A 115 11.84 -33.33 0.24
C TRP A 115 10.47 -33.42 -0.44
N PRO A 116 9.43 -33.88 0.28
CA PRO A 116 8.05 -33.78 -0.19
C PRO A 116 7.67 -32.35 -0.58
N MET A 117 6.69 -32.20 -1.47
CA MET A 117 6.26 -30.88 -1.94
C MET A 117 5.83 -29.96 -0.79
N PRO A 118 6.15 -28.66 -0.87
CA PRO A 118 5.75 -27.67 0.13
C PRO A 118 4.23 -27.60 0.28
N GLN A 119 3.75 -27.62 1.52
CA GLN A 119 2.34 -27.52 1.82
C GLN A 119 1.96 -26.06 2.07
N TYR A 120 1.07 -25.53 1.22
CA TYR A 120 0.52 -24.19 1.38
C TYR A 120 -0.87 -24.23 2.01
N ARG A 121 -1.11 -23.36 2.99
CA ARG A 121 -2.39 -23.24 3.69
C ARG A 121 -2.87 -21.80 3.66
N CYS A 122 -4.13 -21.57 3.30
CA CYS A 122 -4.76 -20.26 3.46
C CYS A 122 -5.05 -20.06 4.94
N ILE A 123 -4.52 -18.99 5.54
CA ILE A 123 -4.76 -18.64 6.94
C ILE A 123 -5.89 -17.61 7.04
N ASN A 124 -5.88 -16.62 6.16
CA ASN A 124 -6.86 -15.56 6.17
C ASN A 124 -7.15 -15.05 4.75
N GLU A 125 -8.42 -14.93 4.43
CA GLU A 125 -8.91 -14.23 3.26
C GLU A 125 -9.95 -13.21 3.69
N GLY A 126 -9.69 -11.94 3.44
CA GLY A 126 -10.57 -10.90 3.94
C GLY A 126 -10.26 -9.53 3.37
N GLY A 127 -11.00 -8.54 3.84
CA GLY A 127 -10.89 -7.16 3.38
C GLY A 127 -12.05 -6.74 2.48
N PRO A 128 -12.24 -5.42 2.28
CA PRO A 128 -13.27 -4.88 1.41
C PRO A 128 -13.17 -5.42 -0.02
N ALA A 129 -14.28 -5.44 -0.77
CA ALA A 129 -14.29 -5.94 -2.15
C ALA A 129 -13.26 -5.24 -3.06
N HIS A 130 -12.97 -3.97 -2.80
CA HIS A 130 -11.97 -3.17 -3.51
C HIS A 130 -10.53 -3.30 -2.94
N ALA A 131 -10.34 -4.07 -1.87
CA ALA A 131 -9.07 -4.22 -1.15
C ALA A 131 -8.93 -5.61 -0.49
N LYS A 132 -9.22 -6.67 -1.26
CA LYS A 132 -9.10 -8.05 -0.77
C LYS A 132 -7.64 -8.41 -0.49
N ARG A 133 -7.37 -9.02 0.67
CA ARG A 133 -6.06 -9.47 1.13
C ARG A 133 -6.10 -10.97 1.43
N PHE A 134 -5.00 -11.64 1.13
CA PHE A 134 -4.80 -13.07 1.31
C PHE A 134 -3.53 -13.30 2.11
N VAL A 135 -3.62 -14.11 3.16
CA VAL A 135 -2.51 -14.55 3.99
C VAL A 135 -2.35 -16.05 3.78
N TYR A 136 -1.14 -16.46 3.43
CA TYR A 136 -0.80 -17.85 3.24
C TYR A 136 0.33 -18.25 4.18
N ALA A 137 0.27 -19.49 4.62
CA ALA A 137 1.35 -20.14 5.34
C ALA A 137 1.94 -21.27 4.50
N VAL A 138 3.23 -21.53 4.66
CA VAL A 138 3.93 -22.63 4.00
C VAL A 138 4.82 -23.38 5.00
N ARG A 139 4.86 -24.70 4.84
CA ARG A 139 5.77 -25.59 5.57
C ARG A 139 6.29 -26.68 4.64
N VAL A 140 7.50 -27.16 4.89
CA VAL A 140 8.09 -28.31 4.17
C VAL A 140 8.46 -29.41 5.15
N ASN A 141 8.50 -30.64 4.67
CA ASN A 141 8.97 -31.76 5.44
C ASN A 141 10.40 -32.07 5.02
N THR A 142 11.35 -31.90 5.93
CA THR A 142 12.77 -32.16 5.69
C THR A 142 13.11 -33.59 6.08
N SER A 143 13.97 -34.25 5.30
CA SER A 143 14.39 -35.63 5.59
C SER A 143 15.20 -35.76 6.89
N ASP A 144 15.77 -34.66 7.37
CA ASP A 144 16.66 -34.64 8.53
C ASP A 144 15.91 -34.37 9.84
N CYS A 145 14.98 -33.41 9.84
CA CYS A 145 14.34 -32.90 11.06
C CYS A 145 12.81 -33.03 11.07
N GLY A 146 12.19 -33.58 10.03
CA GLY A 146 10.74 -33.60 9.86
C GLY A 146 10.19 -32.24 9.40
N TRP A 147 8.98 -31.90 9.86
CA TRP A 147 8.30 -30.66 9.46
C TRP A 147 9.03 -29.41 9.96
N THR A 148 9.24 -28.46 9.05
CA THR A 148 9.71 -27.11 9.41
C THR A 148 8.63 -26.33 10.13
N ASP A 149 9.05 -25.28 10.82
CA ASP A 149 8.15 -24.24 11.30
C ASP A 149 7.25 -23.72 10.16
N GLU A 150 6.01 -23.42 10.52
CA GLU A 150 5.05 -22.86 9.59
C GLU A 150 5.34 -21.38 9.38
N CYS A 151 5.84 -21.03 8.18
CA CYS A 151 6.11 -19.65 7.82
C CYS A 151 4.84 -18.99 7.28
N VAL A 152 4.31 -18.04 8.03
CA VAL A 152 3.15 -17.23 7.62
C VAL A 152 3.66 -16.00 6.87
N GLY A 153 3.25 -15.86 5.61
CA GLY A 153 3.58 -14.71 4.77
C GLY A 153 2.72 -13.48 5.06
N GLU A 154 3.10 -12.36 4.47
CA GLU A 154 2.41 -11.09 4.62
C GLU A 154 1.03 -11.09 3.92
N PRO A 155 0.07 -10.22 4.33
CA PRO A 155 -1.23 -10.13 3.67
C PRO A 155 -1.12 -9.45 2.29
N MET A 156 -1.26 -10.24 1.23
CA MET A 156 -1.06 -9.81 -0.16
C MET A 156 -2.37 -9.66 -0.95
N PRO A 157 -2.41 -8.82 -2.01
CA PRO A 157 -3.62 -8.59 -2.81
C PRO A 157 -4.01 -9.77 -3.72
N SER A 158 -3.15 -10.79 -3.84
CA SER A 158 -3.38 -11.96 -4.69
C SER A 158 -2.85 -13.21 -4.02
N VAL A 159 -3.53 -14.34 -4.21
CA VAL A 159 -3.09 -15.67 -3.73
C VAL A 159 -1.68 -16.03 -4.21
N LYS A 160 -1.33 -15.67 -5.45
CA LYS A 160 0.04 -15.94 -5.97
C LYS A 160 1.08 -15.20 -5.14
N LYS A 161 0.89 -13.88 -4.99
CA LYS A 161 1.78 -13.04 -4.17
C LYS A 161 1.80 -13.48 -2.70
N ALA A 162 0.67 -13.91 -2.12
CA ALA A 162 0.61 -14.41 -0.74
C ALA A 162 1.45 -15.68 -0.56
N LYS A 163 1.37 -16.61 -1.50
CA LYS A 163 2.21 -17.83 -1.50
C LYS A 163 3.68 -17.49 -1.73
N ASP A 164 3.98 -16.58 -2.65
CA ASP A 164 5.35 -16.15 -2.93
C ASP A 164 5.97 -15.47 -1.69
N SER A 165 5.21 -14.65 -0.96
CA SER A 165 5.64 -14.04 0.31
C SER A 165 5.95 -15.09 1.39
N ALA A 166 5.05 -16.07 1.59
CA ALA A 166 5.28 -17.16 2.53
C ALA A 166 6.52 -18.00 2.12
N ALA A 167 6.70 -18.25 0.82
CA ALA A 167 7.81 -19.01 0.28
C ALA A 167 9.17 -18.31 0.50
N MET A 168 9.23 -16.97 0.45
CA MET A 168 10.46 -16.23 0.76
C MET A 168 10.95 -16.50 2.18
N LEU A 169 10.04 -16.37 3.15
CA LEU A 169 10.37 -16.59 4.57
C LEU A 169 10.88 -18.00 4.83
N LEU A 170 10.24 -18.99 4.19
CA LEU A 170 10.66 -20.37 4.33
C LEU A 170 12.00 -20.64 3.64
N LEU A 171 12.25 -20.09 2.46
CA LEU A 171 13.55 -20.20 1.80
C LEU A 171 14.69 -19.61 2.64
N GLU A 172 14.45 -18.47 3.29
CA GLU A 172 15.41 -17.86 4.19
C GLU A 172 15.70 -18.76 5.41
N LEU A 173 14.65 -19.32 6.02
CA LEU A 173 14.79 -20.28 7.11
C LEU A 173 15.59 -21.52 6.67
N LEU A 174 15.28 -22.06 5.48
CA LEU A 174 15.98 -23.21 4.93
C LEU A 174 17.46 -22.92 4.62
N ASN A 175 17.78 -21.73 4.11
CA ASN A 175 19.17 -21.32 3.87
C ASN A 175 19.96 -21.20 5.17
N ARG A 176 19.30 -20.80 6.27
CA ARG A 176 19.94 -20.70 7.59
C ARG A 176 20.10 -22.06 8.25
N SER A 177 19.09 -22.93 8.17
CA SER A 177 19.11 -24.25 8.79
C SER A 177 19.90 -25.28 7.98
N PHE A 178 19.98 -25.11 6.66
CA PHE A 178 20.68 -26.02 5.75
C PHE A 178 21.50 -25.23 4.71
N PRO A 179 22.58 -24.54 5.13
CA PRO A 179 23.41 -23.78 4.21
C PRO A 179 23.89 -24.70 3.08
N ASP A 180 23.51 -24.36 1.84
CA ASP A 180 24.04 -25.03 0.66
C ASP A 180 25.54 -24.74 0.64
N LYS A 181 26.37 -25.79 0.77
CA LYS A 181 27.81 -25.64 0.57
C LYS A 181 27.95 -25.09 -0.85
N PRO A 182 28.56 -23.91 -1.06
CA PRO A 182 28.72 -23.37 -2.40
C PRO A 182 29.54 -24.39 -3.19
N ASP A 183 28.88 -25.04 -4.14
CA ASP A 183 29.51 -25.98 -5.06
C ASP A 183 30.60 -25.20 -5.80
N GLY A 184 31.85 -25.48 -5.44
CA GLY A 184 33.02 -24.85 -6.01
C GLY A 184 33.09 -25.19 -7.49
N LYS A 185 32.59 -24.29 -8.33
CA LYS A 185 32.94 -24.28 -9.76
C LYS A 185 34.44 -24.02 -9.88
N LYS A 186 35.19 -25.12 -10.06
CA LYS A 186 36.50 -25.13 -10.70
C LYS A 186 36.36 -24.76 -12.18
#